data_AF-A0A0L8L2X1-F1
#
_entry.id   AF-A0A0L8L2X1-F1
#
_cell.length_a   1.000
_cell.length_b   1.000
_cell.length_c   1.000
_cell.angle_alpha   90.00
_cell.angle_beta   90.00
_cell.angle_gamma   90.00
#
_symmetry.space_group_name_H-M   'P 1'
#
loop_
_entity.id
_entity.type
_entity.pdbx_description
1 polymer ?
#
loop_
_entity_poly.entity_id
_entity_poly.type
_entity_poly.pdbx_seq_one_letter_code
_entity_poly.pdbx_strand_id
1 'polypeptide(L)'
;MTKTTTAPVLGNRALNRATLDRQLLLRPASMSAKVAVKHLLGLQAQNVKPPYYALAARLEGFAPAELSGLMADREVVRIVSMRSTIHTHTADDCLTLRPLVQPARDRELTQFRKGLQGVDLDRLADLARELVEAEPRTMKQLREALLVEWPDADPQALAIAARCKLPLVQVTPRGLWGRSGQVALTTAEHWLNRPAQPTP
;
A
#
# COMPACT_ATOMS: atom_id res chain seq x y z
N MET A 1 22.94 -45.84 -6.03
CA MET A 1 23.22 -44.77 -7.02
C MET A 1 22.03 -43.83 -7.05
N THR A 2 22.12 -42.71 -6.33
CA THR A 2 21.10 -41.66 -6.31
C THR A 2 21.17 -40.91 -7.63
N LYS A 3 20.13 -41.06 -8.46
CA LYS A 3 19.97 -40.32 -9.71
C LYS A 3 19.76 -38.86 -9.33
N THR A 4 20.79 -38.03 -9.48
CA THR A 4 20.67 -36.58 -9.32
C THR A 4 19.75 -36.08 -10.43
N THR A 5 18.47 -35.89 -10.13
CA THR A 5 17.52 -35.30 -11.08
C THR A 5 17.86 -33.83 -11.20
N THR A 6 18.74 -33.48 -12.14
CA THR A 6 18.95 -32.08 -12.53
C THR A 6 17.67 -31.59 -13.16
N ALA A 7 16.95 -30.70 -12.48
CA ALA A 7 15.77 -30.05 -13.05
C ALA A 7 16.15 -29.38 -14.39
N PRO A 8 15.32 -29.49 -15.43
CA PRO A 8 15.65 -28.92 -16.74
C PRO A 8 15.78 -27.40 -16.65
N VAL A 9 16.83 -26.84 -17.28
CA VAL A 9 17.03 -25.39 -17.34
C VAL A 9 15.93 -24.75 -18.18
N LEU A 10 15.21 -23.77 -17.60
CA LEU A 10 14.12 -23.07 -18.29
C LEU A 10 14.67 -22.02 -19.26
N GLY A 11 14.30 -22.11 -20.54
CA GLY A 11 14.57 -21.04 -21.51
C GLY A 11 13.64 -19.83 -21.35
N ASN A 12 13.96 -18.71 -22.01
CA ASN A 12 13.23 -17.44 -21.89
C ASN A 12 11.71 -17.57 -22.15
N ARG A 13 11.31 -18.37 -23.14
CA ARG A 13 9.88 -18.61 -23.42
C ARG A 13 9.19 -19.33 -22.26
N ALA A 14 9.84 -20.33 -21.67
CA ALA A 14 9.31 -21.06 -20.52
C ALA A 14 9.19 -20.14 -19.29
N LEU A 15 10.23 -19.33 -19.01
CA LEU A 15 10.20 -18.33 -17.93
C LEU A 15 9.08 -17.29 -18.13
N ASN A 16 8.88 -16.82 -19.36
CA ASN A 16 7.80 -15.89 -19.70
C ASN A 16 6.42 -16.52 -19.47
N ARG A 17 6.18 -17.73 -19.97
CA ARG A 17 4.90 -18.42 -19.77
C ARG A 17 4.66 -18.73 -18.29
N ALA A 18 5.67 -19.20 -17.57
CA ALA A 18 5.57 -19.42 -16.13
C ALA A 18 5.24 -18.13 -15.37
N THR A 19 5.86 -17.00 -15.74
CA THR A 19 5.55 -15.70 -15.14
C THR A 19 4.11 -15.26 -15.42
N LEU A 20 3.65 -15.38 -16.67
CA LEU A 20 2.28 -15.01 -17.05
C LEU A 20 1.23 -15.91 -16.38
N ASP A 21 1.51 -17.20 -16.26
CA ASP A 21 0.64 -18.16 -15.56
C ASP A 21 0.51 -17.80 -14.08
N ARG A 22 1.65 -17.54 -13.42
CA ARG A 22 1.67 -17.06 -12.02
C ARG A 22 1.02 -15.68 -11.85
N GLN A 23 0.94 -14.87 -12.90
CA GLN A 23 0.23 -13.59 -12.87
C GLN A 23 -1.26 -13.70 -13.23
N LEU A 24 -1.77 -14.91 -13.45
CA LEU A 24 -3.15 -15.20 -13.83
C LEU A 24 -3.54 -14.58 -15.18
N LEU A 25 -2.58 -14.51 -16.12
CA LEU A 25 -2.73 -13.84 -17.41
C LEU A 25 -2.84 -14.79 -18.61
N LEU A 26 -2.59 -16.09 -18.43
CA LEU A 26 -2.76 -17.07 -19.52
C LEU A 26 -4.20 -17.57 -19.66
N ARG A 27 -4.94 -17.56 -18.56
CA ARG A 27 -6.34 -17.94 -18.48
C ARG A 27 -6.97 -17.26 -17.26
N PRO A 28 -8.27 -16.90 -17.32
CA PRO A 28 -9.00 -16.47 -16.14
C PRO A 28 -8.91 -17.54 -15.05
N ALA A 29 -8.66 -17.12 -13.82
CA ALA A 29 -8.57 -18.00 -12.67
C ALA A 29 -9.88 -18.00 -11.87
N SER A 30 -10.35 -19.19 -11.50
CA SER A 30 -11.52 -19.38 -10.63
C SER A 30 -11.09 -19.23 -9.17
N MET A 31 -10.88 -17.99 -8.72
CA MET A 31 -10.55 -17.64 -7.33
C MET A 31 -11.12 -16.28 -6.94
N SER A 32 -11.25 -16.01 -5.64
CA SER A 32 -11.74 -14.73 -5.15
C SER A 32 -10.73 -13.59 -5.36
N ALA A 33 -11.23 -12.36 -5.41
CA ALA A 33 -10.44 -11.14 -5.48
C ALA A 33 -9.43 -11.04 -4.32
N LYS A 34 -9.81 -11.43 -3.10
CA LYS A 34 -8.92 -11.42 -1.93
C LYS A 34 -7.72 -12.35 -2.14
N VAL A 35 -7.97 -13.57 -2.62
CA VAL A 35 -6.92 -14.56 -2.90
C VAL A 35 -6.01 -14.05 -4.03
N ALA A 36 -6.58 -13.47 -5.08
CA ALA A 36 -5.81 -12.92 -6.19
C ALA A 36 -4.92 -11.75 -5.77
N VAL A 37 -5.44 -10.80 -4.97
CA VAL A 37 -4.66 -9.68 -4.44
C VAL A 37 -3.49 -10.19 -3.60
N LYS A 38 -3.71 -11.18 -2.73
CA LYS A 38 -2.65 -11.82 -1.94
C LYS A 38 -1.61 -12.50 -2.82
N HIS A 39 -2.06 -13.33 -3.75
CA HIS A 39 -1.22 -14.09 -4.67
C HIS A 39 -0.30 -13.20 -5.51
N LEU A 40 -0.79 -12.02 -5.91
CA LEU A 40 -0.06 -11.04 -6.71
C LEU A 40 0.82 -10.08 -5.87
N LEU A 41 0.84 -10.25 -4.54
CA LEU A 41 1.52 -9.34 -3.60
C LEU A 41 1.03 -7.89 -3.73
N GLY A 42 -0.27 -7.76 -3.90
CA GLY A 42 -0.97 -6.50 -4.10
C GLY A 42 -1.02 -6.01 -5.55
N LEU A 43 -1.94 -5.08 -5.81
CA LEU A 43 -2.09 -4.43 -7.11
C LEU A 43 -1.83 -2.93 -6.99
N GLN A 44 -1.04 -2.39 -7.92
CA GLN A 44 -0.75 -0.96 -7.98
C GLN A 44 -2.05 -0.15 -8.16
N ALA A 45 -2.20 0.89 -7.35
CA ALA A 45 -3.48 1.54 -7.10
C ALA A 45 -3.36 3.05 -6.91
N GLN A 46 -2.40 3.71 -7.57
CA GLN A 46 -2.29 5.19 -7.55
C GLN A 46 -3.63 5.83 -7.96
N ASN A 47 -4.22 5.29 -9.02
CA ASN A 47 -5.60 5.55 -9.42
C ASN A 47 -6.53 4.49 -8.81
N VAL A 48 -7.81 4.86 -8.66
CA VAL A 48 -8.80 3.97 -8.01
C VAL A 48 -9.30 2.84 -8.91
N LYS A 49 -9.36 3.05 -10.24
CA LYS A 49 -9.89 2.07 -11.20
C LYS A 49 -8.95 0.93 -11.61
N PRO A 50 -7.63 1.11 -11.77
CA PRO A 50 -6.74 0.05 -12.28
C PRO A 50 -6.78 -1.29 -11.55
N PRO A 51 -6.87 -1.37 -10.20
CA PRO A 51 -7.02 -2.66 -9.52
C PRO A 51 -8.25 -3.46 -9.97
N TYR A 52 -9.38 -2.79 -10.22
CA TYR A 52 -10.60 -3.43 -10.73
C TYR A 52 -10.40 -4.02 -12.12
N TYR A 53 -9.76 -3.26 -13.03
CA TYR A 53 -9.45 -3.75 -14.37
C TYR A 53 -8.42 -4.88 -14.36
N ALA A 54 -7.44 -4.81 -13.45
CA ALA A 54 -6.44 -5.85 -13.28
C ALA A 54 -7.07 -7.17 -12.82
N LEU A 55 -8.04 -7.13 -11.90
CA LEU A 55 -8.79 -8.32 -11.47
C LEU A 55 -9.76 -8.82 -12.55
N ALA A 56 -10.47 -7.92 -13.23
CA ALA A 56 -11.38 -8.29 -14.33
C ALA A 56 -10.65 -9.03 -15.47
N ALA A 57 -9.39 -8.68 -15.74
CA ALA A 57 -8.57 -9.36 -16.75
C ALA A 57 -8.03 -10.74 -16.30
N ARG A 58 -8.09 -11.06 -15.00
CA ARG A 58 -7.43 -12.22 -14.38
C ARG A 58 -8.39 -13.25 -13.81
N LEU A 59 -9.60 -12.84 -13.46
CA LEU A 59 -10.53 -13.65 -12.69
C LEU A 59 -11.79 -13.97 -13.47
N GLU A 60 -12.23 -15.21 -13.35
CA GLU A 60 -13.51 -15.65 -13.90
C GLU A 60 -14.66 -15.03 -13.10
N GLY A 61 -15.63 -14.41 -13.79
CA GLY A 61 -16.84 -13.87 -13.15
C GLY A 61 -16.63 -12.69 -12.19
N PHE A 62 -15.47 -12.02 -12.22
CA PHE A 62 -15.19 -10.91 -11.29
C PHE A 62 -16.18 -9.76 -11.42
N ALA A 63 -16.76 -9.37 -10.28
CA ALA A 63 -17.60 -8.20 -10.15
C ALA A 63 -16.89 -7.10 -9.32
N PRO A 64 -16.92 -5.83 -9.75
CA PRO A 64 -16.29 -4.74 -8.97
C PRO A 64 -16.81 -4.58 -7.54
N ALA A 65 -18.03 -5.04 -7.26
CA ALA A 65 -18.59 -5.06 -5.91
C ALA A 65 -17.77 -5.95 -4.96
N GLU A 66 -17.12 -7.01 -5.45
CA GLU A 66 -16.31 -7.91 -4.63
C GLU A 66 -15.11 -7.19 -4.02
N LEU A 67 -14.28 -6.52 -4.83
CA LEU A 67 -13.15 -5.73 -4.32
C LEU A 67 -13.63 -4.54 -3.48
N SER A 68 -14.76 -3.93 -3.83
CA SER A 68 -15.33 -2.81 -3.07
C SER A 68 -15.78 -3.25 -1.67
N GLY A 69 -16.44 -4.41 -1.56
CA GLY A 69 -16.84 -5.01 -0.29
C GLY A 69 -15.62 -5.27 0.60
N LEU A 70 -14.59 -5.93 0.04
CA LEU A 70 -13.35 -6.19 0.76
C LEU A 70 -12.67 -4.90 1.30
N MET A 71 -12.75 -3.79 0.56
CA MET A 71 -12.24 -2.50 1.05
C MET A 71 -13.11 -1.89 2.14
N ALA A 72 -14.43 -1.97 2.00
CA ALA A 72 -15.39 -1.49 2.99
C ALA A 72 -15.27 -2.26 4.32
N ASP A 73 -15.10 -3.57 4.24
CA ASP A 73 -14.94 -4.49 5.37
C ASP A 73 -13.51 -4.50 5.94
N ARG A 74 -12.62 -3.64 5.41
CA ARG A 74 -11.22 -3.47 5.81
C ARG A 74 -10.34 -4.72 5.62
N GLU A 75 -10.78 -5.67 4.79
CA GLU A 75 -10.01 -6.85 4.42
C GLU A 75 -8.95 -6.57 3.34
N VAL A 76 -9.15 -5.50 2.57
CA VAL A 76 -8.21 -4.95 1.60
C VAL A 76 -8.02 -3.46 1.88
N VAL A 77 -6.77 -3.00 1.89
CA VAL A 77 -6.43 -1.59 2.15
C VAL A 77 -5.70 -0.98 0.98
N ARG A 78 -5.75 0.36 0.89
CA ARG A 78 -4.96 1.15 -0.05
C ARG A 78 -3.86 1.89 0.71
N ILE A 79 -2.60 1.53 0.47
CA ILE A 79 -1.45 2.03 1.24
C ILE A 79 -0.23 2.28 0.34
N VAL A 80 0.57 3.29 0.69
CA VAL A 80 1.89 3.47 0.08
C VAL A 80 2.83 2.36 0.53
N SER A 81 3.34 1.59 -0.42
CA SER A 81 4.23 0.46 -0.15
C SER A 81 5.39 0.43 -1.14
N MET A 82 5.45 -0.58 -2.02
CA MET A 82 6.56 -0.77 -2.95
C MET A 82 6.75 0.45 -3.85
N ARG A 83 8.01 0.89 -3.99
CA ARG A 83 8.43 1.99 -4.87
C ARG A 83 7.73 3.34 -4.58
N SER A 84 7.29 3.60 -3.35
CA SER A 84 6.53 4.82 -2.99
C SER A 84 5.18 4.99 -3.68
N THR A 85 4.62 3.90 -4.21
CA THR A 85 3.32 3.97 -4.89
C THR A 85 2.23 3.33 -4.04
N ILE A 86 1.00 3.84 -4.21
CA ILE A 86 -0.17 3.26 -3.56
C ILE A 86 -0.42 1.88 -4.17
N HIS A 87 -0.60 0.87 -3.32
CA HIS A 87 -1.04 -0.46 -3.69
C HIS A 87 -2.29 -0.84 -2.90
N THR A 88 -3.09 -1.71 -3.50
CA THR A 88 -4.10 -2.50 -2.80
C THR A 88 -3.45 -3.75 -2.26
N HIS A 89 -3.52 -3.95 -0.96
CA HIS A 89 -2.99 -5.12 -0.26
C HIS A 89 -4.11 -5.76 0.54
N THR A 90 -4.05 -7.08 0.76
CA THR A 90 -4.87 -7.65 1.83
C THR A 90 -4.44 -7.04 3.17
N ALA A 91 -5.32 -7.09 4.17
CA ALA A 91 -5.00 -6.58 5.51
C ALA A 91 -3.74 -7.26 6.09
N ASP A 92 -3.59 -8.57 5.89
CA ASP A 92 -2.45 -9.33 6.40
C ASP A 92 -1.15 -8.98 5.63
N ASP A 93 -1.22 -8.86 4.29
CA ASP A 93 -0.07 -8.45 3.49
C ASP A 93 0.33 -6.99 3.77
N CYS A 94 -0.63 -6.12 4.08
CA CYS A 94 -0.33 -4.75 4.50
C CYS A 94 0.57 -4.75 5.75
N LEU A 95 0.15 -5.50 6.79
CA LEU A 95 0.84 -5.59 8.07
C LEU A 95 2.18 -6.35 7.98
N THR A 96 2.38 -7.15 6.92
CA THR A 96 3.61 -7.93 6.69
C THR A 96 4.59 -7.21 5.75
N LEU A 97 4.11 -6.68 4.62
CA LEU A 97 4.94 -6.10 3.57
C LEU A 97 5.32 -4.64 3.84
N ARG A 98 4.46 -3.86 4.52
CA ARG A 98 4.74 -2.44 4.77
C ARG A 98 5.99 -2.23 5.65
N PRO A 99 6.25 -3.03 6.70
CA PRO A 99 7.52 -2.96 7.45
C PRO A 99 8.76 -3.25 6.59
N LEU A 100 8.70 -4.27 5.72
CA LEU A 100 9.82 -4.67 4.85
C LEU A 100 10.29 -3.55 3.90
N VAL A 101 9.40 -2.63 3.53
CA VAL A 101 9.74 -1.50 2.65
C VAL A 101 10.13 -0.23 3.42
N GLN A 102 10.07 -0.21 4.76
CA GLN A 102 10.39 0.97 5.58
C GLN A 102 11.80 1.54 5.30
N PRO A 103 12.88 0.74 5.17
CA PRO A 103 14.20 1.29 4.87
C PRO A 103 14.25 2.07 3.55
N ALA A 104 13.44 1.69 2.55
CA ALA A 104 13.33 2.44 1.31
C ALA A 104 12.51 3.73 1.45
N ARG A 105 11.66 3.86 2.48
CA ARG A 105 10.93 5.09 2.82
C ARG A 105 11.83 6.04 3.59
N ASP A 106 12.64 5.53 4.49
CA ASP A 106 13.63 6.33 5.24
C ASP A 106 14.65 6.96 4.30
N ARG A 107 15.10 6.21 3.28
CA ARG A 107 15.95 6.77 2.22
C ARG A 107 15.26 7.84 1.38
N GLU A 108 13.94 7.79 1.18
CA GLU A 108 13.20 8.82 0.43
C GLU A 108 13.27 10.18 1.13
N LEU A 109 13.32 10.21 2.46
CA LEU A 109 13.43 11.44 3.24
C LEU A 109 14.70 12.23 2.91
N THR A 110 15.77 11.57 2.47
CA THR A 110 17.02 12.24 2.10
C THR A 110 16.84 13.24 0.94
N GLN A 111 15.84 13.01 0.06
CA GLN A 111 15.50 13.90 -1.04
C GLN A 111 14.86 15.20 -0.56
N PHE A 112 14.23 15.17 0.62
CA PHE A 112 13.49 16.29 1.21
C PHE A 112 14.24 16.96 2.37
N ARG A 113 15.47 16.52 2.69
CA ARG A 113 16.26 16.98 3.84
C ARG A 113 16.38 18.50 3.97
N LYS A 114 16.45 19.23 2.85
CA LYS A 114 16.57 20.70 2.85
C LYS A 114 15.33 21.37 3.46
N GLY A 115 14.16 20.81 3.20
CA GLY A 115 12.88 21.31 3.72
C GLY A 115 12.56 20.83 5.13
N LEU A 116 13.41 20.00 5.73
CA LEU A 116 13.23 19.39 7.06
C LEU A 116 14.33 19.84 8.05
N GLN A 117 15.04 20.93 7.75
CA GLN A 117 16.03 21.46 8.69
C GLN A 117 15.36 21.87 10.00
N GLY A 118 15.91 21.40 11.14
CA GLY A 118 15.34 21.66 12.46
C GLY A 118 14.09 20.83 12.80
N VAL A 119 13.62 19.96 11.91
CA VAL A 119 12.47 19.09 12.16
C VAL A 119 12.92 17.82 12.88
N ASP A 120 12.40 17.59 14.07
CA ASP A 120 12.49 16.28 14.74
C ASP A 120 11.51 15.31 14.09
N LEU A 121 12.04 14.31 13.40
CA LEU A 121 11.24 13.36 12.62
C LEU A 121 10.47 12.35 13.49
N ASP A 122 10.91 12.11 14.72
CA ASP A 122 10.21 11.22 15.65
C ASP A 122 9.05 11.97 16.29
N ARG A 123 9.28 13.23 16.73
CA ARG A 123 8.20 14.12 17.17
C ARG A 123 7.16 14.36 16.08
N LEU A 124 7.60 14.53 14.83
CA LEU A 124 6.71 14.66 13.67
C LEU A 124 5.84 13.42 13.48
N ALA A 125 6.43 12.22 13.62
CA ALA A 125 5.71 10.97 13.49
C ALA A 125 4.65 10.81 14.58
N ASP A 126 4.97 11.18 15.83
CA ASP A 126 4.04 11.11 16.96
C ASP A 126 2.86 12.07 16.78
N LEU A 127 3.12 13.35 16.46
CA LEU A 127 2.08 14.34 16.20
C LEU A 127 1.18 13.92 15.02
N ALA A 128 1.79 13.49 13.91
CA ALA A 128 1.04 13.04 12.75
C ALA A 128 0.18 11.80 13.09
N ARG A 129 0.69 10.87 13.90
CA ARG A 129 -0.05 9.68 14.33
C ARG A 129 -1.26 10.06 15.17
N GLU A 130 -1.08 10.87 16.20
CA GLU A 130 -2.17 11.33 17.06
C GLU A 130 -3.29 11.98 16.24
N LEU A 131 -2.92 12.86 15.31
CA LEU A 131 -3.88 13.56 14.45
C LEU A 131 -4.70 12.63 13.56
N VAL A 132 -4.06 11.65 12.90
CA VAL A 132 -4.76 10.77 11.95
C VAL A 132 -5.50 9.61 12.61
N GLU A 133 -5.12 9.23 13.82
CA GLU A 133 -5.81 8.20 14.62
C GLU A 133 -7.00 8.79 15.40
N ALA A 134 -6.95 10.08 15.77
CA ALA A 134 -8.11 10.78 16.34
C ALA A 134 -9.24 10.95 15.30
N GLU A 135 -8.90 11.37 14.08
CA GLU A 135 -9.84 11.47 12.96
C GLU A 135 -9.08 11.37 11.64
N PRO A 136 -9.58 10.65 10.61
CA PRO A 136 -8.88 10.58 9.34
C PRO A 136 -8.60 11.97 8.73
N ARG A 137 -7.33 12.24 8.41
CA ARG A 137 -6.88 13.54 7.86
C ARG A 137 -6.37 13.43 6.44
N THR A 138 -6.57 14.49 5.67
CA THR A 138 -5.91 14.66 4.38
C THR A 138 -4.46 15.10 4.57
N MET A 139 -3.62 14.90 3.54
CA MET A 139 -2.24 15.42 3.53
C MET A 139 -2.18 16.94 3.74
N LYS A 140 -3.19 17.68 3.25
CA LYS A 140 -3.30 19.13 3.43
C LYS A 140 -3.49 19.48 4.91
N GLN A 141 -4.42 18.81 5.59
CA GLN A 141 -4.68 19.02 7.02
C GLN A 141 -3.47 18.63 7.87
N LEU A 142 -2.80 17.52 7.56
CA LEU A 142 -1.57 17.14 8.27
C LEU A 142 -0.51 18.22 8.14
N ARG A 143 -0.28 18.71 6.92
CA ARG A 143 0.67 19.78 6.66
C ARG A 143 0.32 21.06 7.45
N GLU A 144 -0.94 21.47 7.44
CA GLU A 144 -1.39 22.66 8.18
C GLU A 144 -1.16 22.51 9.69
N ALA A 145 -1.42 21.33 10.25
CA ALA A 145 -1.17 21.06 11.66
C ALA A 145 0.33 21.01 12.00
N LEU A 146 1.15 20.36 11.16
CA LEU A 146 2.60 20.24 11.38
C LEU A 146 3.33 21.58 11.25
N LEU A 147 2.82 22.50 10.41
CA LEU A 147 3.38 23.86 10.29
C LEU A 147 3.20 24.72 11.54
N VAL A 148 2.29 24.35 12.46
CA VAL A 148 2.17 25.04 13.75
C VAL A 148 3.42 24.82 14.61
N GLU A 149 3.97 23.60 14.58
CA GLU A 149 5.18 23.23 15.32
C GLU A 149 6.46 23.66 14.57
N TRP A 150 6.47 23.51 13.25
CA TRP A 150 7.62 23.84 12.39
C TRP A 150 7.24 24.88 11.31
N PRO A 151 7.07 26.16 11.69
CA PRO A 151 6.59 27.20 10.76
C PRO A 151 7.56 27.51 9.61
N ASP A 152 8.86 27.28 9.82
CA ASP A 152 9.91 27.57 8.83
C ASP A 152 10.22 26.36 7.92
N ALA A 153 9.62 25.20 8.17
CA ALA A 153 9.86 24.00 7.38
C ALA A 153 9.09 24.03 6.04
N ASP A 154 9.58 23.28 5.05
CA ASP A 154 8.89 23.15 3.78
C ASP A 154 7.58 22.35 3.95
N PRO A 155 6.42 22.93 3.60
CA PRO A 155 5.13 22.28 3.81
C PRO A 155 5.00 20.94 3.08
N GLN A 156 5.60 20.80 1.90
CA GLN A 156 5.56 19.54 1.16
C GLN A 156 6.42 18.48 1.84
N ALA A 157 7.62 18.85 2.30
CA ALA A 157 8.53 17.96 2.99
C ALA A 157 7.94 17.41 4.29
N LEU A 158 7.25 18.22 5.10
CA LEU A 158 6.54 17.77 6.31
C LEU A 158 5.52 16.67 6.00
N ALA A 159 4.71 16.90 4.96
CA ALA A 159 3.68 15.95 4.53
C ALA A 159 4.31 14.62 4.05
N ILE A 160 5.38 14.70 3.25
CA ILE A 160 6.12 13.51 2.79
C ILE A 160 6.75 12.79 3.99
N ALA A 161 7.29 13.51 4.96
CA ALA A 161 7.89 12.93 6.15
C ALA A 161 6.89 12.10 6.95
N ALA A 162 5.69 12.64 7.21
CA ALA A 162 4.62 11.92 7.89
C ALA A 162 4.26 10.61 7.14
N ARG A 163 4.12 10.67 5.81
CA ARG A 163 3.82 9.49 4.97
C ARG A 163 4.95 8.45 4.93
N CYS A 164 6.20 8.88 5.00
CA CYS A 164 7.35 7.98 5.03
C CYS A 164 7.49 7.30 6.40
N LYS A 165 7.29 8.05 7.49
CA LYS A 165 7.39 7.56 8.86
C LYS A 165 6.21 6.68 9.28
N LEU A 166 5.01 6.98 8.80
CA LEU A 166 3.79 6.26 9.21
C LEU A 166 3.25 5.33 8.09
N PRO A 167 2.74 4.14 8.44
CA PRO A 167 2.03 3.28 7.51
C PRO A 167 0.61 3.79 7.27
N LEU A 168 0.46 4.87 6.48
CA LEU A 168 -0.85 5.52 6.26
C LEU A 168 -1.70 4.81 5.19
N VAL A 169 -2.90 4.36 5.58
CA VAL A 169 -3.92 3.81 4.68
C VAL A 169 -4.89 4.90 4.23
N GLN A 170 -5.43 4.79 3.02
CA GLN A 170 -6.55 5.61 2.56
C GLN A 170 -7.86 5.01 3.07
N VAL A 171 -8.65 5.80 3.81
CA VAL A 171 -9.95 5.34 4.33
C VAL A 171 -11.01 5.30 3.23
N THR A 172 -11.97 4.38 3.37
CA THR A 172 -13.17 4.34 2.52
C THR A 172 -14.03 5.61 2.74
N PRO A 173 -14.77 6.10 1.74
CA PRO A 173 -15.12 5.44 0.48
C PRO A 173 -14.10 5.60 -0.66
N ARG A 174 -12.91 6.18 -0.41
CA ARG A 174 -11.89 6.30 -1.45
C ARG A 174 -11.46 4.91 -1.94
N GLY A 175 -11.58 4.69 -3.25
CA GLY A 175 -11.19 3.42 -3.87
C GLY A 175 -12.33 2.45 -4.09
N LEU A 176 -13.52 2.68 -3.53
CA LEU A 176 -14.72 1.87 -3.80
C LEU A 176 -15.22 2.11 -5.23
N TRP A 177 -15.80 1.07 -5.84
CA TRP A 177 -16.39 1.18 -7.17
C TRP A 177 -17.62 2.10 -7.17
N GLY A 178 -17.70 3.01 -8.15
CA GLY A 178 -18.83 3.93 -8.29
C GLY A 178 -18.97 4.98 -7.17
N ARG A 179 -18.06 5.01 -6.19
CA ARG A 179 -18.04 6.01 -5.11
C ARG A 179 -16.72 6.76 -5.11
N SER A 180 -16.78 8.01 -4.67
CA SER A 180 -15.59 8.86 -4.52
C SER A 180 -15.49 9.36 -3.09
N GLY A 181 -14.29 9.69 -2.69
CA GLY A 181 -13.97 10.30 -1.40
C GLY A 181 -12.66 11.07 -1.53
N GLN A 182 -12.44 12.00 -0.61
CA GLN A 182 -11.13 12.64 -0.47
C GLN A 182 -10.08 11.62 -0.03
N VAL A 183 -8.80 11.95 -0.24
CA VAL A 183 -7.69 11.14 0.27
C VAL A 183 -7.49 11.48 1.75
N ALA A 184 -8.36 10.94 2.60
CA ALA A 184 -8.22 10.96 4.04
C ALA A 184 -7.46 9.71 4.50
N LEU A 185 -6.66 9.87 5.55
CA LEU A 185 -5.64 8.90 5.97
C LEU A 185 -5.76 8.61 7.45
N THR A 186 -5.49 7.36 7.83
CA THR A 186 -5.21 6.92 9.21
C THR A 186 -4.09 5.87 9.19
N THR A 187 -3.58 5.45 10.34
CA THR A 187 -2.53 4.41 10.39
C THR A 187 -3.12 3.03 10.09
N ALA A 188 -2.32 2.15 9.47
CA ALA A 188 -2.75 0.80 9.11
C ALA A 188 -3.18 -0.01 10.33
N GLU A 189 -2.45 0.10 11.44
CA GLU A 189 -2.73 -0.64 12.67
C GLU A 189 -4.02 -0.18 13.33
N HIS A 190 -4.24 1.14 13.40
CA HIS A 190 -5.50 1.72 13.89
C HIS A 190 -6.68 1.32 13.00
N TRP A 191 -6.53 1.40 11.67
CA TRP A 191 -7.59 1.02 10.74
C TRP A 191 -7.98 -0.45 10.84
N LEU A 192 -6.99 -1.33 10.98
CA LEU A 192 -7.15 -2.78 10.98
C LEU A 192 -7.36 -3.37 12.39
N ASN A 193 -7.25 -2.55 13.43
CA ASN A 193 -7.30 -2.93 14.85
C ASN A 193 -6.34 -4.09 15.18
N ARG A 194 -5.16 -4.12 14.55
CA ARG A 194 -4.16 -5.19 14.67
C ARG A 194 -2.75 -4.62 14.45
N PRO A 195 -1.73 -5.03 15.22
CA PRO A 195 -0.36 -4.56 15.04
C PRO A 195 0.30 -5.16 13.79
N ALA A 196 1.31 -4.48 13.25
CA ALA A 196 2.18 -5.03 12.21
C ALA A 196 3.03 -6.20 12.74
N GLN A 197 3.40 -7.11 11.84
CA GLN A 197 4.33 -8.19 12.21
C GLN A 197 5.78 -7.69 12.17
N PRO A 198 6.65 -8.16 13.09
CA PRO A 198 8.07 -7.87 13.02
C PRO A 198 8.64 -8.39 11.69
N THR A 199 9.56 -7.63 11.10
CA THR A 199 10.29 -8.10 9.92
C THR A 199 11.18 -9.29 10.33
N PRO A 200 11.21 -10.38 9.53
CA PRO A 200 12.11 -11.50 9.75
C PRO A 200 13.58 -11.12 9.75
#